data_AF-A0A7S2JYW3-F1
#
_entry.id   AF-A0A7S2JYW3-F1
#
_cell.length_a   1.000
_cell.length_b   1.000
_cell.length_c   1.000
_cell.angle_alpha   90.00
_cell.angle_beta   90.00
_cell.angle_gamma   90.00
#
_symmetry.space_group_name_H-M   'P 1'
#
loop_
_entity.id
_entity.type
_entity.pdbx_description
1 polymer ?
#
loop_
_entity_poly.entity_id
_entity_poly.type
_entity_poly.pdbx_seq_one_letter_code
_entity_poly.pdbx_strand_id
1 'polypeptide(L)'
;QDTFNISTAAGLVAAAAGARVVKHGNRAASSKSGAADILEAMGARLDHPPGQVQQVLDAGGFAFLFARSYHPAMRPVGPVRLELGIKTVFNILGPLTNPARPDGMVCGVFSPTLGRMFAEVFKMLGMTRALVVHGCEVLDELSIEGPSKVWELCEGGEIKEYEVRPADFGVDAAPLAQVAGGTPQ
;
A
#
# COMPACT_ATOMS: atom_id res chain seq x y z
N GLN A 1 -10.07 1.99 12.24
CA GLN A 1 -9.54 0.97 13.16
C GLN A 1 -8.15 0.60 12.68
N ASP A 2 -7.22 0.26 13.57
CA ASP A 2 -5.88 -0.18 13.17
C ASP A 2 -5.89 -1.70 12.97
N THR A 3 -5.88 -2.14 11.72
CA THR A 3 -5.65 -3.55 11.34
C THR A 3 -4.15 -3.87 11.38
N PHE A 4 -3.78 -5.15 11.42
CA PHE A 4 -2.38 -5.52 11.19
C PHE A 4 -1.97 -5.13 9.77
N ASN A 5 -0.67 -5.06 9.49
CA ASN A 5 -0.17 -4.57 8.20
C ASN A 5 -0.37 -5.60 7.06
N ILE A 6 -1.63 -5.80 6.66
CA ILE A 6 -2.02 -6.78 5.64
C ILE A 6 -1.36 -6.47 4.30
N SER A 7 -1.13 -5.19 3.96
CA SER A 7 -0.44 -4.84 2.72
C SER A 7 1.01 -5.34 2.67
N THR A 8 1.67 -5.56 3.83
CA THR A 8 3.01 -6.21 3.87
C THR A 8 2.86 -7.71 3.70
N ALA A 9 1.93 -8.33 4.45
CA ALA A 9 1.66 -9.76 4.36
C ALA A 9 1.23 -10.19 2.95
N ALA A 10 0.30 -9.46 2.33
CA ALA A 10 -0.17 -9.68 0.97
C ALA A 10 0.96 -9.59 -0.05
N GLY A 11 1.88 -8.63 0.10
CA GLY A 11 3.04 -8.50 -0.77
C GLY A 11 4.01 -9.69 -0.64
N LEU A 12 4.22 -10.19 0.58
CA LEU A 12 5.04 -11.39 0.82
C LEU A 12 4.39 -12.65 0.26
N VAL A 13 3.08 -12.82 0.45
CA VAL A 13 2.31 -13.95 -0.11
C VAL A 13 2.34 -13.92 -1.64
N ALA A 14 2.15 -12.74 -2.25
CA ALA A 14 2.25 -12.59 -3.70
C ALA A 14 3.65 -12.92 -4.23
N ALA A 15 4.70 -12.48 -3.53
CA ALA A 15 6.08 -12.83 -3.89
C ALA A 15 6.36 -14.33 -3.77
N ALA A 16 5.87 -14.97 -2.70
CA ALA A 16 5.96 -16.42 -2.53
C ALA A 16 5.20 -17.20 -3.61
N ALA A 17 4.13 -16.61 -4.17
CA ALA A 17 3.40 -17.15 -5.31
C ALA A 17 4.06 -16.86 -6.69
N GLY A 18 5.24 -16.23 -6.71
CA GLY A 18 6.03 -15.99 -7.91
C GLY A 18 5.91 -14.58 -8.51
N ALA A 19 5.15 -13.68 -7.90
CA ALA A 19 5.12 -12.28 -8.34
C ALA A 19 6.43 -11.56 -7.99
N ARG A 20 6.83 -10.57 -8.79
CA ARG A 20 7.90 -9.63 -8.43
C ARG A 20 7.27 -8.43 -7.74
N VAL A 21 7.49 -8.28 -6.45
CA VAL A 21 6.83 -7.29 -5.61
C VAL A 21 7.82 -6.23 -5.15
N VAL A 22 7.54 -4.98 -5.49
CA VAL A 22 8.26 -3.83 -4.96
C VAL A 22 7.33 -3.02 -4.08
N LYS A 23 7.50 -3.15 -2.76
CA LYS A 23 6.70 -2.45 -1.77
C LYS A 23 7.34 -1.12 -1.41
N HIS A 24 6.68 -0.02 -1.74
CA HIS A 24 7.04 1.31 -1.21
C HIS A 24 6.34 1.53 0.13
N GLY A 25 7.09 1.95 1.14
CA GLY A 25 6.51 2.15 2.47
C GLY A 25 7.37 2.99 3.41
N ASN A 26 6.82 3.30 4.57
CA ASN A 26 7.49 4.06 5.61
C ASN A 26 7.25 3.42 6.99
N ARG A 27 7.86 3.99 8.03
CA ARG A 27 7.48 3.71 9.42
C ARG A 27 6.08 4.24 9.71
N ALA A 28 5.43 3.69 10.72
CA ALA A 28 4.15 4.22 11.18
C ALA A 28 4.26 5.70 11.55
N ALA A 29 3.28 6.48 11.10
CA ALA A 29 3.09 7.87 11.55
C ALA A 29 2.07 7.96 12.70
N SER A 30 1.09 7.04 12.74
CA SER A 30 -0.02 7.05 13.71
C SER A 30 -0.47 5.67 14.20
N SER A 31 -0.12 4.59 13.50
CA SER A 31 -0.44 3.22 13.93
C SER A 31 0.64 2.65 14.86
N LYS A 32 0.34 1.53 15.52
CA LYS A 32 1.29 0.82 16.40
C LYS A 32 2.50 0.22 15.65
N SER A 33 2.34 -0.09 14.36
CA SER A 33 3.38 -0.69 13.53
C SER A 33 3.19 -0.36 12.04
N GLY A 34 4.24 0.17 11.40
CA GLY A 34 4.29 0.39 9.96
C GLY A 34 4.94 -0.80 9.24
N ALA A 35 4.92 -0.74 7.91
CA ALA A 35 5.51 -1.80 7.08
C ALA A 35 7.02 -1.96 7.34
N ALA A 36 7.73 -0.84 7.51
CA ALA A 36 9.16 -0.86 7.85
C ALA A 36 9.41 -1.49 9.22
N ASP A 37 8.58 -1.18 10.21
CA ASP A 37 8.76 -1.66 11.59
C ASP A 37 8.60 -3.19 11.67
N ILE A 38 7.63 -3.74 10.93
CA ILE A 38 7.39 -5.19 10.84
C ILE A 38 8.52 -5.90 10.09
N LEU A 39 8.97 -5.36 8.97
CA LEU A 39 10.06 -5.96 8.20
C LEU A 39 11.37 -5.99 9.00
N GLU A 40 11.71 -4.92 9.74
CA GLU A 40 12.88 -4.92 10.63
C GLU A 40 12.74 -5.90 11.79
N ALA A 41 11.54 -6.03 12.38
CA ALA A 41 11.28 -7.02 13.43
C ALA A 41 11.47 -8.47 12.92
N MET A 42 11.23 -8.72 11.63
CA MET A 42 11.53 -9.99 10.97
C MET A 42 13.01 -10.14 10.55
N GLY A 43 13.87 -9.17 10.89
CA GLY A 43 15.30 -9.20 10.58
C GLY A 43 15.69 -8.66 9.21
N ALA A 44 14.76 -8.02 8.48
CA ALA A 44 15.07 -7.44 7.19
C ALA A 44 15.90 -6.16 7.33
N ARG A 45 16.87 -6.00 6.43
CA ARG A 45 17.63 -4.77 6.28
C ARG A 45 16.89 -3.83 5.31
N LEU A 46 16.61 -2.59 5.71
CA LEU A 46 15.77 -1.65 4.93
C LEU A 46 16.54 -0.49 4.29
N ASP A 47 17.80 -0.28 4.67
CA ASP A 47 18.66 0.82 4.21
C ASP A 47 19.43 0.48 2.93
N HIS A 48 18.91 -0.44 2.10
CA HIS A 48 19.56 -0.79 0.84
C HIS A 48 19.68 0.43 -0.08
N PRO A 49 20.88 0.72 -0.63
CA PRO A 49 21.03 1.76 -1.63
C PRO A 49 20.28 1.37 -2.91
N PRO A 50 19.83 2.35 -3.73
CA PRO A 50 19.08 2.10 -4.96
C PRO A 50 19.70 1.05 -5.88
N GLY A 51 21.03 1.02 -6.00
CA GLY A 51 21.75 0.04 -6.83
C GLY A 51 21.65 -1.42 -6.37
N GLN A 52 21.21 -1.69 -5.12
CA GLN A 52 21.10 -3.05 -4.58
C GLN A 52 19.67 -3.59 -4.59
N VAL A 53 18.66 -2.74 -4.77
CA VAL A 53 17.24 -3.19 -4.76
C VAL A 53 16.98 -4.22 -5.83
N GLN A 54 17.55 -4.04 -7.03
CA GLN A 54 17.37 -4.99 -8.13
C GLN A 54 17.87 -6.39 -7.73
N GLN A 55 19.02 -6.47 -7.06
CA GLN A 55 19.58 -7.74 -6.60
C GLN A 55 18.71 -8.40 -5.53
N VAL A 56 18.16 -7.61 -4.60
CA VAL A 56 17.22 -8.10 -3.58
C VAL A 56 15.96 -8.66 -4.23
N LEU A 57 15.40 -7.93 -5.20
CA LEU A 57 14.20 -8.35 -5.94
C LEU A 57 14.46 -9.62 -6.76
N ASP A 58 15.62 -9.74 -7.41
CA ASP A 58 15.96 -10.90 -8.24
C ASP A 58 16.24 -12.15 -7.40
N ALA A 59 16.79 -11.98 -6.19
CA ALA A 59 17.07 -13.10 -5.29
C ALA A 59 15.82 -13.60 -4.55
N GLY A 60 14.93 -12.70 -4.13
CA GLY A 60 13.84 -13.02 -3.20
C GLY A 60 12.42 -12.74 -3.71
N GLY A 61 12.24 -12.15 -4.88
CA GLY A 61 10.93 -11.77 -5.43
C GLY A 61 10.24 -10.62 -4.71
N PHE A 62 10.76 -10.15 -3.57
CA PHE A 62 10.22 -9.04 -2.79
C PHE A 62 11.32 -8.04 -2.43
N ALA A 63 11.08 -6.76 -2.74
CA ALA A 63 11.95 -5.66 -2.31
C ALA A 63 11.14 -4.55 -1.62
N PHE A 64 11.71 -3.99 -0.55
CA PHE A 64 11.13 -2.86 0.15
C PHE A 64 11.87 -1.56 -0.17
N LEU A 65 11.14 -0.55 -0.61
CA LEU A 65 11.65 0.80 -0.84
C LEU A 65 11.27 1.68 0.34
N PHE A 66 12.24 2.01 1.18
CA PHE A 66 11.99 2.85 2.34
C PHE A 66 11.86 4.32 1.94
N ALA A 67 10.67 4.89 2.09
CA ALA A 67 10.32 6.24 1.59
C ALA A 67 11.31 7.33 2.02
N ARG A 68 11.87 7.26 3.24
CA ARG A 68 12.87 8.23 3.73
C ARG A 68 14.17 8.22 2.92
N SER A 69 14.55 7.06 2.40
CA SER A 69 15.76 6.87 1.58
C SER A 69 15.52 7.32 0.13
N TYR A 70 14.31 7.09 -0.40
CA TYR A 70 13.99 7.37 -1.80
C TYR A 70 13.40 8.76 -2.06
N HIS A 71 12.95 9.45 -1.03
CA HIS A 71 12.41 10.81 -1.14
C HIS A 71 13.13 11.78 -0.19
N PRO A 72 14.47 11.96 -0.30
CA PRO A 72 15.22 12.82 0.61
C PRO A 72 14.76 14.29 0.54
N ALA A 73 14.27 14.74 -0.61
CA ALA A 73 13.71 16.07 -0.82
C ALA A 73 12.45 16.34 0.03
N MET A 74 11.81 15.29 0.58
CA MET A 74 10.67 15.42 1.48
C MET A 74 11.05 15.75 2.93
N ARG A 75 12.34 15.66 3.29
CA ARG A 75 12.81 15.88 4.66
C ARG A 75 12.44 17.28 5.21
N PRO A 76 12.59 18.39 4.47
CA PRO A 76 12.22 19.71 4.97
C PRO A 76 10.70 19.89 5.16
N VAL A 77 9.88 19.09 4.47
CA VAL A 77 8.41 19.16 4.54
C VAL A 77 7.88 18.50 5.81
N GLY A 78 8.64 17.58 6.41
CA GLY A 78 8.25 16.83 7.61
C GLY A 78 7.85 17.73 8.80
N PRO A 79 8.71 18.64 9.26
CA PRO A 79 8.39 19.56 10.36
C PRO A 79 7.18 20.44 10.08
N VAL A 80 7.07 20.99 8.88
CA VAL A 80 5.94 21.84 8.47
C VAL A 80 4.62 21.07 8.54
N ARG A 81 4.60 19.82 8.09
CA ARG A 81 3.40 18.97 8.18
C ARG A 81 3.01 18.66 9.62
N LEU A 82 4.00 18.48 10.50
CA LEU A 82 3.75 18.24 11.92
C LEU A 82 3.14 19.46 12.59
N GLU A 83 3.68 20.65 12.33
CA GLU A 83 3.16 21.92 12.84
C GLU A 83 1.75 22.23 12.33
N LEU A 84 1.46 21.93 11.06
CA LEU A 84 0.14 22.13 10.47
C LEU A 84 -0.94 21.25 11.11
N GLY A 85 -0.61 20.03 11.52
CA GLY A 85 -1.53 19.12 12.21
C GLY A 85 -2.78 18.68 11.40
N ILE A 86 -2.89 19.08 10.13
CA ILE A 86 -4.03 18.78 9.25
C ILE A 86 -3.62 17.90 8.07
N LYS A 87 -4.60 17.16 7.52
CA LYS A 87 -4.39 16.40 6.27
C LYS A 87 -4.17 17.37 5.10
N THR A 88 -3.16 17.09 4.29
CA THR A 88 -2.82 17.84 3.07
C THR A 88 -2.66 16.87 1.90
N VAL A 89 -2.35 17.39 0.71
CA VAL A 89 -2.03 16.54 -0.46
C VAL A 89 -0.90 15.55 -0.16
N PHE A 90 0.04 15.88 0.74
CA PHE A 90 1.13 14.98 1.14
C PHE A 90 0.67 13.72 1.87
N ASN A 91 -0.58 13.65 2.32
CA ASN A 91 -1.16 12.44 2.91
C ASN A 91 -1.61 11.43 1.85
N ILE A 92 -1.78 11.84 0.59
CA ILE A 92 -2.23 10.97 -0.50
C ILE A 92 -1.15 10.68 -1.55
N LEU A 93 -0.01 11.39 -1.49
CA LEU A 93 1.08 11.22 -2.47
C LEU A 93 1.87 9.91 -2.33
N GLY A 94 1.92 9.31 -1.13
CA GLY A 94 2.81 8.17 -0.85
C GLY A 94 2.69 7.00 -1.85
N PRO A 95 1.47 6.50 -2.13
CA PRO A 95 1.29 5.44 -3.13
C PRO A 95 1.58 5.88 -4.56
N LEU A 96 1.40 7.16 -4.88
CA LEU A 96 1.58 7.73 -6.21
C LEU A 96 3.06 7.95 -6.58
N THR A 97 3.98 7.84 -5.61
CA THR A 97 5.40 8.15 -5.80
C THR A 97 6.30 6.93 -5.68
N ASN A 98 5.81 5.70 -5.93
CA ASN A 98 6.65 4.51 -5.88
C ASN A 98 7.88 4.66 -6.83
N PRO A 99 9.13 4.70 -6.29
CA PRO A 99 10.32 4.95 -7.09
C PRO A 99 10.59 3.92 -8.19
N ALA A 100 10.10 2.68 -8.01
CA ALA A 100 10.29 1.61 -8.98
C ALA A 100 9.35 1.66 -10.18
N ARG A 101 8.29 2.50 -10.15
CA ARG A 101 7.31 2.63 -11.24
C ARG A 101 6.79 1.27 -11.74
N PRO A 102 6.12 0.48 -10.88
CA PRO A 102 5.70 -0.87 -11.25
C PRO A 102 4.65 -0.85 -12.37
N ASP A 103 4.60 -1.91 -13.17
CA ASP A 103 3.60 -2.06 -14.25
C ASP A 103 2.17 -2.20 -13.71
N GLY A 104 2.04 -2.68 -12.47
CA GLY A 104 0.77 -2.68 -11.75
C GLY A 104 0.86 -2.53 -10.23
N MET A 105 -0.27 -2.13 -9.62
CA MET A 105 -0.34 -1.78 -8.20
C MET A 105 -1.69 -2.12 -7.57
N VAL A 106 -1.68 -2.55 -6.31
CA VAL A 106 -2.85 -2.51 -5.43
C VAL A 106 -2.65 -1.34 -4.45
N CYS A 107 -3.59 -0.41 -4.41
CA CYS A 107 -3.51 0.81 -3.62
C CYS A 107 -4.77 1.02 -2.79
N GLY A 108 -4.58 1.15 -1.49
CA GLY A 108 -5.62 1.59 -0.57
C GLY A 108 -5.93 3.08 -0.67
N VAL A 109 -7.20 3.46 -0.50
CA VAL A 109 -7.58 4.84 -0.22
C VAL A 109 -8.51 4.92 0.99
N PHE A 110 -8.27 5.90 1.87
CA PHE A 110 -9.07 6.08 3.09
C PHE A 110 -10.48 6.63 2.83
N SER A 111 -10.74 7.16 1.63
CA SER A 111 -12.02 7.76 1.25
C SER A 111 -12.43 7.27 -0.14
N PRO A 112 -13.69 6.87 -0.34
CA PRO A 112 -14.15 6.38 -1.64
C PRO A 112 -14.13 7.49 -2.70
N THR A 113 -14.16 8.77 -2.30
CA THR A 113 -14.05 9.90 -3.23
C THR A 113 -12.68 9.99 -3.92
N LEU A 114 -11.66 9.32 -3.38
CA LEU A 114 -10.31 9.29 -3.96
C LEU A 114 -10.14 8.16 -4.98
N GLY A 115 -11.01 7.15 -4.98
CA GLY A 115 -10.83 5.92 -5.73
C GLY A 115 -10.63 6.13 -7.23
N ARG A 116 -11.65 6.73 -7.88
CA ARG A 116 -11.57 7.10 -9.31
C ARG A 116 -10.36 7.98 -9.62
N MET A 117 -10.14 9.01 -8.82
CA MET A 117 -9.05 9.97 -9.03
C MET A 117 -7.69 9.25 -9.03
N PHE A 118 -7.47 8.32 -8.10
CA PHE A 118 -6.23 7.55 -8.03
C PHE A 118 -6.05 6.65 -9.25
N ALA A 119 -7.11 5.97 -9.72
CA ALA A 119 -7.04 5.14 -10.91
C ALA A 119 -6.67 5.97 -12.16
N GLU A 120 -7.26 7.16 -12.32
CA GLU A 120 -6.90 8.09 -13.40
C GLU A 120 -5.45 8.59 -13.27
N VAL A 121 -4.98 8.89 -12.06
CA VAL A 121 -3.57 9.28 -11.84
C VAL A 121 -2.62 8.14 -12.19
N PHE A 122 -2.91 6.88 -11.79
CA PHE A 122 -2.08 5.74 -12.17
C PHE A 122 -2.00 5.56 -13.68
N LYS A 123 -3.12 5.74 -14.39
CA LYS A 123 -3.15 5.77 -15.85
C LYS A 123 -2.28 6.89 -16.42
N MET A 124 -2.37 8.11 -15.88
CA MET A 124 -1.53 9.24 -16.30
C MET A 124 -0.04 9.03 -16.02
N LEU A 125 0.30 8.27 -14.98
CA LEU A 125 1.67 7.88 -14.65
C LEU A 125 2.20 6.73 -15.52
N GLY A 126 1.37 6.21 -16.44
CA GLY A 126 1.74 5.16 -17.40
C GLY A 126 1.60 3.74 -16.88
N MET A 127 0.91 3.53 -15.75
CA MET A 127 0.66 2.20 -15.23
C MET A 127 -0.31 1.44 -16.13
N THR A 128 -0.07 0.14 -16.32
CA THR A 128 -0.91 -0.68 -17.23
C THR A 128 -2.12 -1.26 -16.52
N ARG A 129 -1.99 -1.58 -15.23
CA ARG A 129 -3.04 -2.19 -14.42
C ARG A 129 -2.98 -1.67 -12.99
N ALA A 130 -4.12 -1.37 -12.37
CA ALA A 130 -4.14 -0.99 -10.96
C ALA A 130 -5.47 -1.38 -10.31
N LEU A 131 -5.43 -1.75 -9.03
CA LEU A 131 -6.61 -1.90 -8.20
C LEU A 131 -6.55 -0.85 -7.10
N VAL A 132 -7.42 0.15 -7.16
CA VAL A 132 -7.63 1.06 -6.04
C VAL A 132 -8.77 0.51 -5.20
N VAL A 133 -8.56 0.36 -3.90
CA VAL A 133 -9.51 -0.31 -3.00
C VAL A 133 -9.88 0.56 -1.80
N HIS A 134 -11.13 0.42 -1.36
CA HIS A 134 -11.64 1.05 -0.15
C HIS A 134 -12.64 0.12 0.55
N GLY A 135 -12.33 -0.32 1.76
CA GLY A 135 -13.26 -1.05 2.61
C GLY A 135 -14.28 -0.09 3.22
N CYS A 136 -15.56 -0.45 3.17
CA CYS A 136 -16.66 0.44 3.57
C CYS A 136 -16.67 0.82 5.06
N GLU A 137 -15.91 0.12 5.89
CA GLU A 137 -15.64 0.42 7.30
C GLU A 137 -14.55 1.51 7.48
N VAL A 138 -14.33 2.31 6.43
CA VAL A 138 -13.32 3.38 6.38
C VAL A 138 -11.91 2.81 6.48
N LEU A 139 -11.63 1.83 5.61
CA LEU A 139 -10.32 1.19 5.47
C LEU A 139 -9.71 1.52 4.11
N ASP A 140 -8.39 1.71 4.08
CA ASP A 140 -7.60 1.73 2.85
C ASP A 140 -7.17 0.31 2.44
N GLU A 141 -7.99 -0.68 2.73
CA GLU A 141 -7.73 -2.11 2.50
C GLU A 141 -9.04 -2.77 2.05
N LEU A 142 -8.97 -3.98 1.48
CA LEU A 142 -10.17 -4.80 1.30
C LEU A 142 -10.69 -5.23 2.68
N SER A 143 -11.97 -5.00 2.93
CA SER A 143 -12.63 -5.39 4.17
C SER A 143 -12.89 -6.89 4.23
N ILE A 144 -12.66 -7.46 5.40
CA ILE A 144 -13.09 -8.82 5.75
C ILE A 144 -14.46 -8.85 6.44
N GLU A 145 -14.96 -7.69 6.88
CA GLU A 145 -16.22 -7.58 7.63
C GLU A 145 -17.40 -7.31 6.68
N GLY A 146 -17.16 -6.52 5.63
CA GLY A 146 -18.21 -6.04 4.74
C GLY A 146 -17.72 -5.80 3.31
N PRO A 147 -18.50 -5.05 2.52
CA PRO A 147 -18.17 -4.77 1.13
C PRO A 147 -16.97 -3.83 0.99
N SER A 148 -16.27 -3.96 -0.13
CA SER A 148 -15.19 -3.06 -0.55
C SER A 148 -15.46 -2.53 -1.95
N LYS A 149 -15.21 -1.24 -2.14
CA LYS A 149 -15.25 -0.60 -3.47
C LYS A 149 -13.91 -0.77 -4.15
N VAL A 150 -13.95 -1.06 -5.45
CA VAL A 150 -12.78 -1.27 -6.29
C VAL A 150 -12.88 -0.40 -7.54
N TRP A 151 -11.80 0.34 -7.82
CA TRP A 151 -11.57 1.02 -9.09
C TRP A 151 -10.40 0.34 -9.79
N GLU A 152 -10.71 -0.46 -10.81
CA GLU A 152 -9.73 -1.24 -11.55
C GLU A 152 -9.34 -0.52 -12.83
N LEU A 153 -8.09 -0.10 -12.93
CA LEU A 153 -7.46 0.22 -14.20
C LEU A 153 -7.13 -1.10 -14.91
N CYS A 154 -7.86 -1.38 -15.98
CA CYS A 154 -7.69 -2.56 -16.81
C CYS A 154 -6.61 -2.33 -17.86
N GLU A 155 -6.06 -3.43 -18.37
CA GLU A 155 -5.20 -3.42 -19.55
C GLU A 155 -5.97 -2.78 -20.73
N GLY A 156 -5.34 -1.82 -21.42
CA GLY A 156 -6.01 -0.98 -22.42
C GLY A 156 -6.54 0.35 -21.89
N GLY A 157 -6.48 0.60 -20.57
CA GLY A 157 -6.74 1.91 -19.97
C GLY A 157 -8.19 2.21 -19.63
N GLU A 158 -9.08 1.22 -19.72
CA GLU A 158 -10.44 1.28 -19.17
C GLU A 158 -10.38 1.29 -17.63
N ILE A 159 -11.22 2.09 -16.98
CA ILE A 159 -11.38 2.07 -15.53
C ILE A 159 -12.76 1.53 -15.19
N LYS A 160 -12.80 0.37 -14.53
CA LYS A 160 -14.03 -0.29 -14.06
C LYS A 160 -14.26 -0.01 -12.59
N GLU A 161 -15.52 0.08 -12.21
CA GLU A 161 -15.94 0.32 -10.82
C GLU A 161 -16.90 -0.79 -10.40
N TYR A 162 -16.58 -1.45 -9.30
CA TYR A 162 -17.39 -2.53 -8.76
C TYR A 162 -17.22 -2.67 -7.25
N GLU A 163 -18.09 -3.48 -6.65
CA GLU A 163 -18.04 -3.85 -5.25
C GLU A 163 -17.67 -5.33 -5.14
N VAL A 164 -16.85 -5.67 -4.15
CA VAL A 164 -16.53 -7.05 -3.76
C VAL A 164 -16.82 -7.26 -2.29
N ARG A 165 -17.07 -8.51 -1.92
CA ARG A 165 -17.34 -8.99 -0.56
C ARG A 165 -16.44 -10.17 -0.24
N PRO A 166 -16.20 -10.48 1.05
CA PRO A 166 -15.44 -11.68 1.45
C PRO A 166 -15.91 -12.96 0.74
N ALA A 167 -17.23 -13.14 0.61
CA ALA A 167 -17.84 -14.30 -0.03
C ALA A 167 -17.48 -14.46 -1.52
N ASP A 168 -17.16 -13.36 -2.24
CA ASP A 168 -16.74 -13.41 -3.65
C ASP A 168 -15.37 -14.10 -3.81
N PHE A 169 -14.61 -14.22 -2.71
CA PHE A 169 -13.33 -14.91 -2.64
C PHE A 169 -13.42 -16.28 -1.92
N GLY A 170 -14.64 -16.73 -1.59
CA GLY A 170 -14.84 -18.00 -0.89
C GLY A 170 -14.46 -17.98 0.59
N VAL A 171 -14.44 -16.80 1.23
CA VAL A 171 -14.18 -16.65 2.67
C VAL A 171 -15.39 -16.05 3.39
N ASP A 172 -15.62 -16.48 4.63
CA ASP A 172 -16.68 -15.93 5.47
C ASP A 172 -16.33 -14.52 5.95
N ALA A 173 -17.36 -13.67 6.10
CA ALA A 173 -17.18 -12.37 6.72
C ALA A 173 -16.82 -12.54 8.21
N ALA A 174 -15.88 -11.72 8.68
CA ALA A 174 -15.41 -11.73 10.06
C ALA A 174 -15.24 -10.30 10.58
N PRO A 175 -15.48 -10.05 11.88
CA PRO A 175 -15.25 -8.74 12.47
C PRO A 175 -13.80 -8.29 12.32
N LEU A 176 -13.58 -7.00 12.01
CA LEU A 176 -12.24 -6.41 11.90
C LEU A 176 -11.40 -6.57 13.17
N ALA A 177 -12.04 -6.74 14.33
CA ALA A 177 -11.38 -7.03 15.59
C ALA A 177 -10.52 -8.31 15.55
N GLN A 178 -10.81 -9.28 14.69
CA GLN A 178 -10.00 -10.49 14.53
C GLN A 178 -8.66 -10.25 13.84
N VAL A 179 -8.54 -9.14 13.11
CA VAL A 179 -7.34 -8.72 12.40
C VAL A 179 -6.77 -7.41 12.95
N ALA A 180 -7.09 -7.10 14.21
CA ALA A 180 -6.57 -5.93 14.89
C ALA A 180 -5.03 -5.94 14.92
N GLY A 181 -4.43 -4.78 14.67
CA GLY A 181 -2.99 -4.61 14.70
C GLY A 181 -2.39 -4.60 16.11
N GLY A 182 -1.11 -4.94 16.19
CA GLY A 182 -0.35 -5.03 17.42
C GLY A 182 0.98 -4.27 17.36
N THR A 183 1.92 -4.71 18.19
CA THR A 183 3.32 -4.34 18.07
C THR A 183 3.94 -4.98 16.83
N PRO A 184 5.14 -4.55 16.39
CA PRO A 184 5.86 -5.24 15.33
C PRO A 184 6.24 -6.70 15.63
N GLN A 185 6.39 -7.08 16.92
CA GLN A 185 6.54 -8.46 17.42
C GLN A 185 5.18 -9.11 17.62
#